data_AF-A0A923TKX1-F1
#
_entry.id   AF-A0A923TKX1-F1
#
_cell.length_a   1.000
_cell.length_b   1.000
_cell.length_c   1.000
_cell.angle_alpha   90.00
_cell.angle_beta   90.00
_cell.angle_gamma   90.00
#
_symmetry.space_group_name_H-M   'P 1'
#
loop_
_entity.id
_entity.type
_entity.pdbx_description
1 polymer ?
#
loop_
_entity_poly.entity_id
_entity_poly.type
_entity_poly.pdbx_seq_one_letter_code
_entity_poly.pdbx_strand_id
1 'polypeptide(L)'
;VTSLAIDDPVLYYTCPPDFTAQCGFDVLAHASEPYVSRLNFPPSKGNALHAIKLTVDNLRAATWNGEDLPGREGMMYAQYIAAQAFNSGGLGIIHSISHAISAFYDTHHGLNNAVALPRVWAFNMTADYAKFADIAVAMGIDTHGMSDERASHAALDAAIQLLRDVGIAEKFTDVTKDTYSKNRLGTGPTKFYEKEGVIKGDDADIDRITHHVLGDACTPGNLKLCTFETVRPVVAHCMNGDLDDLIG
;
A
#
# COMPACT_ATOMS: atom_id res chain seq x y z
N VAL A 1 20.81 10.74 1.61
CA VAL A 1 20.02 11.99 1.58
C VAL A 1 20.40 12.81 0.35
N THR A 2 19.42 13.36 -0.35
CA THR A 2 19.64 14.29 -1.47
C THR A 2 19.97 15.70 -0.95
N SER A 3 20.63 16.54 -1.75
CA SER A 3 20.92 17.95 -1.42
C SER A 3 19.80 18.91 -1.85
N LEU A 4 18.97 18.50 -2.82
CA LEU A 4 17.80 19.24 -3.30
C LEU A 4 16.77 18.23 -3.84
N ALA A 5 15.50 18.44 -3.54
CA ALA A 5 14.39 17.73 -4.17
C ALA A 5 13.53 18.76 -4.93
N ILE A 6 13.18 18.45 -6.17
CA ILE A 6 12.25 19.24 -6.98
C ILE A 6 11.07 18.31 -7.25
N ASP A 7 9.90 18.76 -6.82
CA ASP A 7 8.65 18.02 -6.94
C ASP A 7 7.66 18.96 -7.66
N ASP A 8 7.42 18.69 -8.94
CA ASP A 8 6.61 19.53 -9.83
C ASP A 8 5.44 18.68 -10.37
N PRO A 9 4.18 19.03 -10.08
CA PRO A 9 3.05 18.18 -10.39
C PRO A 9 2.80 18.04 -11.89
N VAL A 10 3.29 18.98 -12.71
CA VAL A 10 3.15 18.96 -14.17
C VAL A 10 4.04 17.87 -14.79
N LEU A 11 5.13 17.47 -14.13
CA LEU A 11 5.99 16.38 -14.61
C LEU A 11 5.30 15.01 -14.53
N TYR A 12 4.16 14.90 -13.84
CA TYR A 12 3.38 13.67 -13.70
C TYR A 12 2.28 13.52 -14.75
N TYR A 13 2.01 14.53 -15.59
CA TYR A 13 0.83 14.50 -16.49
C TYR A 13 0.84 13.34 -17.48
N THR A 14 2.03 12.90 -17.90
CA THR A 14 2.19 11.79 -18.84
C THR A 14 2.16 10.41 -18.16
N CYS A 15 2.02 10.34 -16.84
CA CYS A 15 1.89 9.06 -16.13
C CYS A 15 0.56 8.39 -16.52
N PRO A 16 0.60 7.10 -16.93
CA PRO A 16 -0.62 6.33 -17.17
C PRO A 16 -1.57 6.32 -15.96
N PRO A 17 -2.89 6.19 -16.17
CA PRO A 17 -3.87 6.14 -15.08
C PRO A 17 -3.57 5.06 -14.04
N ASP A 18 -3.30 3.84 -14.48
CA ASP A 18 -2.98 2.70 -13.62
C ASP A 18 -1.67 2.91 -12.84
N PHE A 19 -0.65 3.48 -13.47
CA PHE A 19 0.59 3.87 -12.78
C PHE A 19 0.31 4.89 -11.66
N THR A 20 -0.55 5.88 -11.95
CA THR A 20 -0.95 6.90 -10.96
C THR A 20 -1.70 6.27 -9.78
N ALA A 21 -2.65 5.39 -10.05
CA ALA A 21 -3.39 4.64 -9.04
C ALA A 21 -2.45 3.85 -8.12
N GLN A 22 -1.53 3.09 -8.72
CA GLN A 22 -0.56 2.26 -8.01
C GLN A 22 0.39 3.10 -7.14
N CYS A 23 0.92 4.21 -7.66
CA CYS A 23 1.71 5.15 -6.88
C CYS A 23 0.89 5.77 -5.74
N GLY A 24 -0.39 6.06 -5.93
CA GLY A 24 -1.24 6.56 -4.84
C GLY A 24 -1.43 5.58 -3.70
N PHE A 25 -1.55 4.29 -3.99
CA PHE A 25 -1.59 3.26 -2.95
C PHE A 25 -0.24 3.06 -2.25
N ASP A 26 0.85 3.30 -2.95
CA ASP A 26 2.18 3.38 -2.35
C ASP A 26 2.24 4.52 -1.31
N VAL A 27 1.69 5.69 -1.64
CA VAL A 27 1.56 6.81 -0.69
C VAL A 27 0.69 6.42 0.52
N LEU A 28 -0.42 5.74 0.31
CA LEU A 28 -1.30 5.30 1.40
C LEU A 28 -0.60 4.28 2.32
N ALA A 29 0.20 3.38 1.76
CA ALA A 29 1.05 2.46 2.53
C ALA A 29 2.14 3.21 3.31
N HIS A 30 2.88 4.10 2.64
CA HIS A 30 3.90 4.97 3.24
C HIS A 30 3.35 5.85 4.36
N ALA A 31 2.07 6.20 4.33
CA ALA A 31 1.44 6.99 5.38
C ALA A 31 0.90 6.10 6.52
N SER A 32 0.23 4.99 6.19
CA SER A 32 -0.42 4.14 7.22
C SER A 32 0.57 3.32 8.03
N GLU A 33 1.61 2.74 7.42
CA GLU A 33 2.58 1.91 8.14
C GLU A 33 3.34 2.64 9.25
N PRO A 34 3.95 3.83 9.04
CA PRO A 34 4.60 4.55 10.13
C PRO A 34 3.62 5.06 11.19
N TYR A 35 2.34 5.26 10.85
CA TYR A 35 1.32 5.63 11.83
C TYR A 35 1.05 4.48 12.80
N VAL A 36 0.88 3.28 12.25
CA VAL A 36 0.54 2.09 13.03
C VAL A 36 1.74 1.40 13.63
N SER A 37 2.94 1.65 13.10
CA SER A 37 4.21 0.99 13.44
C SER A 37 4.43 0.81 14.94
N ARG A 38 5.07 -0.33 15.30
CA ARG A 38 5.53 -0.59 16.66
C ARG A 38 6.65 0.37 17.11
N LEU A 39 7.36 1.00 16.17
CA LEU A 39 8.37 2.03 16.46
C LEU A 39 7.74 3.22 17.20
N ASN A 40 6.44 3.46 16.96
CA ASN A 40 5.63 4.45 17.65
C ASN A 40 6.33 5.82 17.76
N PHE A 41 6.80 6.34 16.64
CA PHE A 41 7.56 7.60 16.58
C PHE A 41 6.58 8.79 16.50
N PRO A 42 6.34 9.56 17.57
CA PRO A 42 5.29 10.58 17.57
C PRO A 42 5.44 11.68 16.50
N PRO A 43 6.66 12.15 16.15
CA PRO A 43 6.83 13.17 15.13
C PRO A 43 6.36 12.79 13.72
N SER A 44 6.29 11.50 13.36
CA SER A 44 5.80 11.08 12.03
C SER A 44 4.27 11.07 11.93
N LYS A 45 3.56 10.96 13.06
CA LYS A 45 2.12 10.64 13.07
C LYS A 45 1.23 11.72 12.44
N GLY A 46 1.54 12.99 12.69
CA GLY A 46 0.80 14.11 12.09
C GLY A 46 0.92 14.12 10.56
N ASN A 47 2.13 13.92 10.06
CA ASN A 47 2.40 13.82 8.62
C ASN A 47 1.70 12.60 8.01
N ALA A 48 1.73 11.46 8.69
CA ALA A 48 1.04 10.25 8.24
C ALA A 48 -0.47 10.47 8.05
N LEU A 49 -1.18 10.97 9.07
CA LEU A 49 -2.62 11.24 8.96
C LEU A 49 -2.94 12.29 7.88
N HIS A 50 -2.11 13.33 7.78
CA HIS A 50 -2.32 14.35 6.75
C HIS A 50 -2.10 13.81 5.33
N ALA A 51 -1.10 12.95 5.12
CA ALA A 51 -0.87 12.28 3.85
C ALA A 51 -2.02 11.33 3.47
N ILE A 52 -2.57 10.57 4.44
CA ILE A 52 -3.78 9.74 4.22
C ILE A 52 -4.93 10.60 3.71
N LYS A 53 -5.21 11.72 4.40
CA LYS A 53 -6.25 12.67 4.00
C LYS A 53 -6.06 13.17 2.56
N LEU A 54 -4.88 13.70 2.25
CA LEU A 54 -4.59 14.20 0.91
C LEU A 54 -4.68 13.09 -0.15
N THR A 55 -4.30 11.86 0.18
CA THR A 55 -4.42 10.73 -0.73
C THR A 55 -5.87 10.45 -1.07
N VAL A 56 -6.75 10.31 -0.07
CA VAL A 56 -8.17 10.00 -0.33
C VAL A 56 -8.91 11.13 -1.05
N ASP A 57 -8.53 12.39 -0.78
CA ASP A 57 -9.15 13.57 -1.37
C ASP A 57 -8.79 13.73 -2.86
N ASN A 58 -7.59 13.26 -3.27
CA ASN A 58 -7.02 13.63 -4.58
C ASN A 58 -6.77 12.45 -5.53
N LEU A 59 -6.58 11.23 -5.03
CA LEU A 59 -6.13 10.11 -5.85
C LEU A 59 -7.07 9.78 -7.02
N ARG A 60 -8.39 9.82 -6.78
CA ARG A 60 -9.40 9.54 -7.81
C ARG A 60 -9.29 10.53 -8.98
N ALA A 61 -9.26 11.84 -8.68
CA ALA A 61 -9.13 12.89 -9.68
C ALA A 61 -7.81 12.77 -10.46
N ALA A 62 -6.69 12.59 -9.74
CA ALA A 62 -5.37 12.42 -10.35
C ALA A 62 -5.29 11.20 -11.27
N THR A 63 -6.04 10.14 -10.96
CA THR A 63 -6.09 8.90 -11.74
C THR A 63 -6.98 9.04 -12.98
N TRP A 64 -8.21 9.53 -12.81
CA TRP A 64 -9.20 9.60 -13.90
C TRP A 64 -8.93 10.74 -14.89
N ASN A 65 -8.30 11.82 -14.43
CA ASN A 65 -7.84 12.91 -15.28
C ASN A 65 -6.37 13.21 -14.99
N GLY A 66 -5.48 12.66 -15.82
CA GLY A 66 -4.04 12.78 -15.64
C GLY A 66 -3.49 14.22 -15.73
N GLU A 67 -4.26 15.16 -16.27
CA GLU A 67 -3.91 16.58 -16.36
C GLU A 67 -4.66 17.45 -15.33
N ASP A 68 -5.38 16.82 -14.39
CA ASP A 68 -6.03 17.54 -13.29
C ASP A 68 -4.97 18.11 -12.34
N LEU A 69 -4.64 19.39 -12.51
CA LEU A 69 -3.62 20.06 -11.69
C LEU A 69 -3.90 19.94 -10.19
N PRO A 70 -5.12 20.21 -9.67
CA PRO A 70 -5.39 20.09 -8.24
C PRO A 70 -5.17 18.66 -7.71
N GLY A 71 -5.65 17.64 -8.42
CA GLY A 71 -5.46 16.24 -8.04
C GLY A 71 -3.98 15.83 -8.06
N ARG A 72 -3.24 16.23 -9.11
CA ARG A 72 -1.80 15.96 -9.23
C ARG A 72 -1.00 16.67 -8.14
N GLU A 73 -1.29 17.93 -7.87
CA GLU A 73 -0.66 18.71 -6.80
C GLU A 73 -0.99 18.13 -5.41
N GLY A 74 -2.24 17.74 -5.17
CA GLY A 74 -2.64 17.10 -3.93
C GLY A 74 -1.91 15.78 -3.68
N MET A 75 -1.78 14.93 -4.70
CA MET A 75 -1.00 13.68 -4.61
C MET A 75 0.50 13.92 -4.48
N MET A 76 1.03 14.97 -5.12
CA MET A 76 2.41 15.40 -4.97
C MET A 76 2.72 15.79 -3.51
N TYR A 77 1.88 16.62 -2.89
CA TYR A 77 2.05 16.93 -1.47
C TYR A 77 1.85 15.69 -0.59
N ALA A 78 0.86 14.84 -0.89
CA ALA A 78 0.61 13.62 -0.13
C ALA A 78 1.85 12.71 -0.10
N GLN A 79 2.47 12.45 -1.26
CA GLN A 79 3.65 11.58 -1.34
C GLN A 79 4.85 12.17 -0.59
N TYR A 80 5.06 13.49 -0.72
CA TYR A 80 6.19 14.16 -0.08
C TYR A 80 6.06 14.14 1.45
N ILE A 81 4.84 14.30 1.96
CA ILE A 81 4.54 14.29 3.39
C ILE A 81 4.58 12.85 3.94
N ALA A 82 4.07 11.87 3.18
CA ALA A 82 4.21 10.45 3.54
C ALA A 82 5.69 10.04 3.65
N ALA A 83 6.54 10.55 2.75
CA ALA A 83 7.99 10.31 2.81
C ALA A 83 8.63 10.83 4.10
N GLN A 84 8.21 12.00 4.59
CA GLN A 84 8.66 12.49 5.89
C GLN A 84 8.19 11.60 7.05
N ALA A 85 7.02 10.97 6.92
CA ALA A 85 6.50 10.05 7.94
C ALA A 85 7.29 8.74 7.98
N PHE A 86 7.43 8.02 6.86
CA PHE A 86 8.05 6.69 6.87
C PHE A 86 9.57 6.73 7.06
N ASN A 87 10.24 7.79 6.61
CA ASN A 87 11.70 7.90 6.71
C ASN A 87 12.21 7.89 8.16
N SER A 88 11.35 8.14 9.15
CA SER A 88 11.67 8.01 10.58
C SER A 88 10.69 7.13 11.36
N GLY A 89 9.45 7.01 10.90
CA GLY A 89 8.43 6.14 11.49
C GLY A 89 8.53 4.67 11.08
N GLY A 90 9.38 4.35 10.09
CA GLY A 90 9.54 3.01 9.54
C GLY A 90 8.34 2.55 8.73
N LEU A 91 8.41 1.28 8.30
CA LEU A 91 7.42 0.60 7.49
C LEU A 91 7.00 -0.72 8.16
N GLY A 92 6.29 -1.58 7.44
CA GLY A 92 5.80 -2.86 7.94
C GLY A 92 5.68 -3.89 6.83
N ILE A 93 4.77 -4.87 7.02
CA ILE A 93 4.66 -6.00 6.11
C ILE A 93 3.89 -5.71 4.82
N ILE A 94 3.26 -4.54 4.65
CA ILE A 94 2.76 -4.13 3.31
C ILE A 94 3.96 -4.07 2.37
N HIS A 95 5.00 -3.33 2.76
CA HIS A 95 6.22 -3.20 1.97
C HIS A 95 6.99 -4.51 1.89
N SER A 96 7.10 -5.29 2.98
CA SER A 96 7.81 -6.57 2.93
C SER A 96 7.17 -7.57 1.94
N ILE A 97 5.83 -7.62 1.87
CA ILE A 97 5.12 -8.44 0.86
C ILE A 97 5.42 -7.89 -0.53
N SER A 98 5.34 -6.57 -0.71
CA SER A 98 5.61 -5.93 -1.99
C SER A 98 7.04 -6.13 -2.50
N HIS A 99 8.05 -6.05 -1.63
CA HIS A 99 9.44 -6.34 -1.99
C HIS A 99 9.60 -7.78 -2.47
N ALA A 100 9.00 -8.74 -1.77
CA ALA A 100 9.04 -10.14 -2.16
C ALA A 100 8.42 -10.35 -3.55
N ILE A 101 7.20 -9.87 -3.78
CA ILE A 101 6.52 -10.02 -5.08
C ILE A 101 7.31 -9.33 -6.21
N SER A 102 7.82 -8.11 -5.96
CA SER A 102 8.66 -7.39 -6.93
C SER A 102 9.94 -8.18 -7.25
N ALA A 103 10.58 -8.76 -6.24
CA ALA A 103 11.81 -9.53 -6.39
C ALA A 103 11.60 -10.84 -7.17
N PHE A 104 10.46 -11.50 -6.99
CA PHE A 104 10.19 -12.78 -7.64
C PHE A 104 9.53 -12.66 -9.02
N TYR A 105 8.72 -11.63 -9.27
CA TYR A 105 7.85 -11.56 -10.46
C TYR A 105 7.95 -10.25 -11.26
N ASP A 106 8.83 -9.33 -10.86
CA ASP A 106 9.05 -8.04 -11.54
C ASP A 106 7.83 -7.11 -11.61
N THR A 107 6.84 -7.29 -10.74
CA THR A 107 5.62 -6.48 -10.71
C THR A 107 5.85 -5.06 -10.15
N HIS A 108 4.92 -4.15 -10.40
CA HIS A 108 5.01 -2.77 -9.93
C HIS A 108 4.88 -2.67 -8.39
N HIS A 109 5.80 -1.96 -7.73
CA HIS A 109 5.84 -1.86 -6.26
C HIS A 109 4.54 -1.32 -5.66
N GLY A 110 4.03 -0.21 -6.19
CA GLY A 110 2.77 0.39 -5.73
C GLY A 110 1.54 -0.50 -5.97
N LEU A 111 1.55 -1.32 -7.03
CA LEU A 111 0.50 -2.32 -7.27
C LEU A 111 0.53 -3.37 -6.16
N ASN A 112 1.72 -3.85 -5.82
CA ASN A 112 1.84 -4.86 -4.78
C ASN A 112 1.47 -4.33 -3.39
N ASN A 113 1.85 -3.07 -3.09
CA ASN A 113 1.40 -2.39 -1.88
C ASN A 113 -0.12 -2.28 -1.83
N ALA A 114 -0.77 -1.94 -2.94
CA ALA A 114 -2.22 -1.87 -3.03
C ALA A 114 -2.92 -3.21 -2.74
N VAL A 115 -2.44 -4.30 -3.34
CA VAL A 115 -2.96 -5.65 -3.09
C VAL A 115 -2.77 -6.05 -1.61
N ALA A 116 -1.61 -5.77 -1.03
CA ALA A 116 -1.30 -6.17 0.34
C ALA A 116 -2.04 -5.33 1.40
N LEU A 117 -2.27 -4.04 1.15
CA LEU A 117 -2.73 -3.08 2.14
C LEU A 117 -4.01 -3.50 2.90
N PRO A 118 -5.13 -3.88 2.24
CA PRO A 118 -6.34 -4.26 2.95
C PRO A 118 -6.14 -5.47 3.87
N ARG A 119 -5.39 -6.49 3.40
CA ARG A 119 -5.10 -7.71 4.17
C ARG A 119 -4.24 -7.41 5.39
N VAL A 120 -3.23 -6.54 5.22
CA VAL A 120 -2.33 -6.17 6.32
C VAL A 120 -3.03 -5.25 7.33
N TRP A 121 -3.94 -4.38 6.89
CA TRP A 121 -4.79 -3.61 7.79
C TRP A 121 -5.71 -4.53 8.61
N ALA A 122 -6.44 -5.45 7.97
CA ALA A 122 -7.25 -6.46 8.65
C ALA A 122 -6.43 -7.30 9.64
N PHE A 123 -5.22 -7.71 9.23
CA PHE A 123 -4.30 -8.40 10.12
C PHE A 123 -3.89 -7.52 11.31
N ASN A 124 -3.50 -6.26 11.11
CA ASN A 124 -2.92 -5.43 12.16
C ASN A 124 -3.96 -4.79 13.10
N MET A 125 -5.18 -4.48 12.63
CA MET A 125 -6.16 -3.71 13.39
C MET A 125 -6.55 -4.34 14.72
N THR A 126 -6.60 -5.68 14.81
CA THR A 126 -6.96 -6.34 16.07
C THR A 126 -5.89 -6.22 17.16
N ALA A 127 -4.71 -5.65 16.85
CA ALA A 127 -3.73 -5.28 17.88
C ALA A 127 -3.99 -3.88 18.47
N ASP A 128 -4.59 -2.98 17.70
CA ASP A 128 -4.83 -1.59 18.11
C ASP A 128 -5.88 -0.93 17.19
N TYR A 129 -7.16 -1.15 17.49
CA TYR A 129 -8.25 -0.55 16.70
C TYR A 129 -8.24 0.99 16.75
N ALA A 130 -7.79 1.60 17.84
CA ALA A 130 -7.80 3.06 17.96
C ALA A 130 -6.96 3.73 16.86
N LYS A 131 -5.82 3.14 16.52
CA LYS A 131 -4.97 3.65 15.43
C LYS A 131 -5.64 3.57 14.05
N PHE A 132 -6.45 2.56 13.79
CA PHE A 132 -7.18 2.45 12.51
C PHE A 132 -8.47 3.29 12.51
N ALA A 133 -9.06 3.55 13.68
CA ALA A 133 -10.11 4.54 13.84
C ALA A 133 -9.62 5.97 13.52
N ASP A 134 -8.40 6.33 13.93
CA ASP A 134 -7.78 7.60 13.53
C ASP A 134 -7.57 7.70 12.01
N ILE A 135 -7.19 6.57 11.38
CA ILE A 135 -7.09 6.48 9.93
C ILE A 135 -8.46 6.70 9.28
N ALA A 136 -9.54 6.12 9.82
CA ALA A 136 -10.89 6.36 9.32
C ALA A 136 -11.27 7.85 9.33
N VAL A 137 -10.96 8.56 10.43
CA VAL A 137 -11.16 10.01 10.52
C VAL A 137 -10.33 10.75 9.49
N ALA A 138 -9.06 10.38 9.31
CA ALA A 138 -8.19 10.98 8.29
C ALA A 138 -8.69 10.72 6.87
N MET A 139 -9.36 9.59 6.63
CA MET A 139 -10.01 9.26 5.36
C MET A 139 -11.35 9.99 5.15
N GLY A 140 -11.76 10.87 6.07
CA GLY A 140 -12.97 11.68 5.97
C GLY A 140 -14.26 10.96 6.40
N ILE A 141 -14.15 9.83 7.09
CA ILE A 141 -15.29 9.04 7.56
C ILE A 141 -15.83 9.69 8.84
N ASP A 142 -17.15 9.90 8.91
CA ASP A 142 -17.81 10.30 10.16
C ASP A 142 -17.86 9.10 11.12
N THR A 143 -17.01 9.13 12.13
CA THR A 143 -16.91 8.09 13.16
C THR A 143 -17.74 8.41 14.41
N HIS A 144 -18.58 9.47 14.38
CA HIS A 144 -19.39 9.83 15.54
C HIS A 144 -20.28 8.68 15.99
N GLY A 145 -20.14 8.28 17.26
CA GLY A 145 -20.89 7.17 17.86
C GLY A 145 -20.44 5.76 17.43
N MET A 146 -19.37 5.64 16.64
CA MET A 146 -18.71 4.36 16.37
C MET A 146 -17.79 3.96 17.54
N SER A 147 -17.63 2.66 17.76
CA SER A 147 -16.49 2.15 18.52
C SER A 147 -15.23 2.20 17.65
N ASP A 148 -14.05 2.17 18.27
CA ASP A 148 -12.78 2.11 17.54
C ASP A 148 -12.73 0.93 16.56
N GLU A 149 -13.27 -0.23 16.96
CA GLU A 149 -13.39 -1.42 16.09
C GLU A 149 -14.24 -1.12 14.85
N ARG A 150 -15.45 -0.57 15.02
CA ARG A 150 -16.33 -0.24 13.88
C ARG A 150 -15.72 0.83 12.98
N ALA A 151 -15.06 1.84 13.56
CA ALA A 151 -14.36 2.85 12.80
C ALA A 151 -13.16 2.25 12.03
N SER A 152 -12.43 1.30 12.61
CA SER A 152 -11.33 0.59 11.94
C SER A 152 -11.81 -0.20 10.72
N HIS A 153 -12.93 -0.92 10.85
CA HIS A 153 -13.56 -1.62 9.72
C HIS A 153 -14.04 -0.65 8.65
N ALA A 154 -14.63 0.49 9.02
CA ALA A 154 -15.00 1.53 8.07
C ALA A 154 -13.77 2.08 7.29
N ALA A 155 -12.61 2.21 7.94
CA ALA A 155 -11.36 2.57 7.25
C ALA A 155 -10.94 1.52 6.21
N LEU A 156 -11.03 0.23 6.57
CA LEU A 156 -10.74 -0.87 5.67
C LEU A 156 -11.69 -0.90 4.47
N ASP A 157 -12.99 -0.76 4.70
CA ASP A 157 -14.01 -0.69 3.65
C ASP A 157 -13.73 0.47 2.68
N ALA A 158 -13.38 1.65 3.21
CA ALA A 158 -13.03 2.80 2.40
C ALA A 158 -11.74 2.60 1.58
N ALA A 159 -10.76 1.87 2.12
CA ALA A 159 -9.53 1.54 1.40
C ALA A 159 -9.79 0.54 0.25
N ILE A 160 -10.65 -0.47 0.48
CA ILE A 160 -11.10 -1.41 -0.55
C ILE A 160 -11.90 -0.67 -1.63
N GLN A 161 -12.82 0.21 -1.24
CA GLN A 161 -13.58 1.03 -2.19
C GLN A 161 -12.66 1.92 -3.02
N LEU A 162 -11.69 2.59 -2.40
CA LEU A 162 -10.70 3.40 -3.13
C LEU A 162 -9.92 2.54 -4.14
N LEU A 163 -9.52 1.32 -3.77
CA LEU A 163 -8.78 0.39 -4.65
C LEU A 163 -9.61 0.05 -5.89
N ARG A 164 -10.89 -0.27 -5.69
CA ARG A 164 -11.86 -0.56 -6.76
C ARG A 164 -12.11 0.66 -7.65
N ASP A 165 -12.27 1.84 -7.06
CA ASP A 165 -12.52 3.10 -7.78
C ASP A 165 -11.40 3.47 -8.77
N VAL A 166 -10.16 3.10 -8.45
CA VAL A 166 -8.97 3.38 -9.28
C VAL A 166 -8.52 2.19 -10.11
N GLY A 167 -9.31 1.10 -10.14
CA GLY A 167 -9.13 -0.02 -11.07
C GLY A 167 -7.91 -0.89 -10.80
N ILE A 168 -7.47 -1.00 -9.55
CA ILE A 168 -6.35 -1.86 -9.17
C ILE A 168 -6.81 -3.32 -9.04
N ALA A 169 -5.96 -4.26 -9.48
CA ALA A 169 -6.21 -5.69 -9.30
C ALA A 169 -6.29 -6.06 -7.81
N GLU A 170 -7.25 -6.92 -7.45
CA GLU A 170 -7.52 -7.21 -6.05
C GLU A 170 -6.61 -8.30 -5.48
N LYS A 171 -6.03 -9.20 -6.28
CA LYS A 171 -5.17 -10.31 -5.81
C LYS A 171 -4.02 -10.59 -6.77
N PHE A 172 -2.94 -11.18 -6.26
CA PHE A 172 -1.73 -11.37 -7.06
C PHE A 172 -1.89 -12.36 -8.22
N THR A 173 -2.77 -13.36 -8.10
CA THR A 173 -3.03 -14.30 -9.21
C THR A 173 -3.75 -13.68 -10.41
N ASP A 174 -4.36 -12.50 -10.23
CA ASP A 174 -4.97 -11.73 -11.32
C ASP A 174 -3.96 -10.80 -12.01
N VAL A 175 -2.76 -10.63 -11.45
CA VAL A 175 -1.73 -9.73 -11.99
C VAL A 175 -0.99 -10.41 -13.13
N THR A 176 -1.04 -9.79 -14.31
CA THR A 176 -0.27 -10.20 -15.49
C THR A 176 0.56 -9.03 -16.02
N LYS A 177 1.43 -9.25 -17.00
CA LYS A 177 2.24 -8.16 -17.57
C LYS A 177 1.40 -7.07 -18.23
N ASP A 178 0.17 -7.38 -18.62
CA ASP A 178 -0.74 -6.44 -19.26
C ASP A 178 -1.65 -5.71 -18.25
N THR A 179 -1.61 -6.08 -16.96
CA THR A 179 -2.45 -5.43 -15.93
C THR A 179 -1.83 -4.17 -15.32
N TYR A 180 -0.60 -3.82 -15.71
CA TYR A 180 0.06 -2.61 -15.21
C TYR A 180 1.11 -2.04 -16.16
N SER A 181 1.22 -0.73 -16.14
CA SER A 181 2.28 0.06 -16.74
C SER A 181 3.51 0.05 -15.84
N LYS A 182 4.68 -0.08 -16.46
CA LYS A 182 5.98 0.09 -15.79
C LYS A 182 6.77 1.16 -16.53
N ASN A 183 7.61 1.92 -15.81
CA ASN A 183 8.40 2.99 -16.39
C ASN A 183 9.37 2.47 -17.49
N ARG A 184 9.97 3.40 -18.26
CA ARG A 184 10.86 3.13 -19.42
C ARG A 184 12.10 2.26 -19.10
N LEU A 185 12.35 1.90 -17.85
CA LEU A 185 13.29 0.85 -17.45
C LEU A 185 12.62 -0.55 -17.50
N GLY A 186 11.72 -0.74 -18.48
CA GLY A 186 10.87 -1.91 -18.63
C GLY A 186 11.61 -3.24 -18.55
N THR A 187 10.95 -4.23 -17.93
CA THR A 187 11.50 -5.51 -17.43
C THR A 187 12.79 -5.36 -16.64
N GLY A 188 12.81 -5.85 -15.40
CA GLY A 188 14.00 -5.80 -14.58
C GLY A 188 15.22 -6.35 -15.35
N PRO A 189 16.42 -5.77 -15.20
CA PRO A 189 17.54 -5.94 -16.12
C PRO A 189 18.19 -7.33 -16.08
N THR A 190 17.59 -8.27 -15.36
CA THR A 190 18.19 -9.57 -15.05
C THR A 190 17.39 -10.69 -15.69
N LYS A 191 18.11 -11.70 -16.18
CA LYS A 191 17.51 -12.94 -16.73
C LYS A 191 16.67 -13.73 -15.73
N PHE A 192 16.69 -13.34 -14.45
CA PHE A 192 15.89 -13.94 -13.40
C PHE A 192 14.39 -13.86 -13.71
N TYR A 193 13.94 -12.71 -14.22
CA TYR A 193 12.53 -12.44 -14.53
C TYR A 193 12.00 -13.13 -15.79
N GLU A 194 12.89 -13.74 -16.58
CA GLU A 194 12.48 -14.53 -17.75
C GLU A 194 11.83 -15.86 -17.34
N LYS A 195 12.11 -16.35 -16.13
CA LYS A 195 11.71 -17.68 -15.67
C LYS A 195 10.42 -17.71 -14.83
N GLU A 196 10.05 -16.61 -14.20
CA GLU A 196 8.95 -16.53 -13.22
C GLU A 196 7.98 -15.40 -13.60
N GLY A 197 7.37 -15.50 -14.79
CA GLY A 197 6.46 -14.47 -15.30
C GLY A 197 5.00 -14.61 -14.86
N VAL A 198 4.65 -15.66 -14.12
CA VAL A 198 3.27 -15.97 -13.73
C VAL A 198 3.23 -16.29 -12.24
N ILE A 199 2.37 -15.60 -11.52
CA ILE A 199 2.11 -15.84 -10.10
C ILE A 199 1.07 -16.95 -10.02
N LYS A 200 1.43 -18.11 -9.45
CA LYS A 200 0.52 -19.27 -9.38
C LYS A 200 -0.35 -19.23 -8.14
N GLY A 201 0.17 -18.66 -7.06
CA GLY A 201 -0.51 -18.62 -5.77
C GLY A 201 -0.63 -19.99 -5.10
N ASP A 202 0.20 -20.96 -5.50
CA ASP A 202 0.28 -22.27 -4.85
C ASP A 202 1.03 -22.19 -3.49
N ASP A 203 1.02 -23.28 -2.73
CA ASP A 203 1.67 -23.32 -1.42
C ASP A 203 3.17 -23.00 -1.49
N ALA A 204 3.85 -23.34 -2.58
CA ALA A 204 5.26 -23.04 -2.76
C ALA A 204 5.50 -21.54 -2.96
N ASP A 205 4.64 -20.87 -3.74
CA ASP A 205 4.62 -19.41 -3.87
C ASP A 205 4.34 -18.71 -2.54
N ILE A 206 3.34 -19.19 -1.80
CA ILE A 206 2.97 -18.63 -0.51
C ILE A 206 4.12 -18.77 0.50
N ASP A 207 4.72 -19.96 0.59
CA ASP A 207 5.79 -20.25 1.54
C ASP A 207 7.07 -19.44 1.24
N ARG A 208 7.50 -19.39 -0.03
CA ARG A 208 8.71 -18.64 -0.41
C ARG A 208 8.54 -17.14 -0.19
N ILE A 209 7.36 -16.58 -0.46
CA ILE A 209 7.05 -15.17 -0.19
C ILE A 209 7.02 -14.92 1.31
N THR A 210 6.38 -15.79 2.08
CA THR A 210 6.33 -15.65 3.54
C THR A 210 7.72 -15.67 4.16
N HIS A 211 8.60 -16.58 3.73
CA HIS A 211 9.99 -16.59 4.19
C HIS A 211 10.76 -15.32 3.83
N HIS A 212 10.56 -14.79 2.63
CA HIS A 212 11.16 -13.52 2.23
C HIS A 212 10.69 -12.36 3.11
N VAL A 213 9.36 -12.27 3.34
CA VAL A 213 8.76 -11.24 4.20
C VAL A 213 9.40 -11.24 5.59
N LEU A 214 9.61 -12.41 6.21
CA LEU A 214 10.21 -12.48 7.55
C LEU A 214 11.68 -12.03 7.60
N GLY A 215 12.39 -12.10 6.48
CA GLY A 215 13.77 -11.62 6.35
C GLY A 215 13.90 -10.15 5.93
N ASP A 216 12.80 -9.50 5.56
CA ASP A 216 12.79 -8.13 5.05
C ASP A 216 13.04 -7.09 6.17
N ALA A 217 13.75 -6.02 5.84
CA ALA A 217 14.11 -4.96 6.76
C ALA A 217 12.92 -4.11 7.25
N CYS A 218 11.79 -4.11 6.55
CA CYS A 218 10.56 -3.41 6.95
C CYS A 218 9.77 -4.18 8.01
N THR A 219 9.84 -5.51 8.02
CA THR A 219 9.05 -6.38 8.92
C THR A 219 9.22 -6.10 10.42
N PRO A 220 10.42 -5.77 10.94
CA PRO A 220 10.58 -5.38 12.33
C PRO A 220 9.78 -4.15 12.76
N GLY A 221 9.31 -3.30 11.82
CA GLY A 221 8.48 -2.14 12.12
C GLY A 221 6.98 -2.44 12.21
N ASN A 222 6.51 -3.60 11.72
CA ASN A 222 5.09 -3.94 11.68
C ASN A 222 4.44 -3.94 13.06
N LEU A 223 3.20 -3.46 13.20
CA LEU A 223 2.50 -3.35 14.49
C LEU A 223 2.44 -4.69 15.25
N LYS A 224 2.02 -5.76 14.56
CA LYS A 224 2.03 -7.12 15.12
C LYS A 224 3.38 -7.80 14.94
N LEU A 225 3.71 -8.70 15.87
CA LEU A 225 4.81 -9.63 15.70
C LEU A 225 4.54 -10.52 14.47
N CYS A 226 5.56 -10.67 13.63
CA CYS A 226 5.48 -11.45 12.40
C CYS A 226 6.25 -12.77 12.59
N THR A 227 5.52 -13.87 12.52
CA THR A 227 6.04 -15.24 12.42
C THR A 227 5.55 -15.86 11.12
N PHE A 228 6.08 -17.03 10.76
CA PHE A 228 5.61 -17.73 9.57
C PHE A 228 4.12 -18.05 9.67
N GLU A 229 3.67 -18.57 10.81
CA GLU A 229 2.28 -18.98 11.06
C GLU A 229 1.30 -17.81 11.04
N THR A 230 1.74 -16.63 11.44
CA THR A 230 0.89 -15.43 11.49
C THR A 230 0.86 -14.67 10.16
N VAL A 231 1.96 -14.67 9.41
CA VAL A 231 2.07 -13.96 8.12
C VAL A 231 1.61 -14.80 6.94
N ARG A 232 1.84 -16.12 6.97
CA ARG A 232 1.47 -17.01 5.86
C ARG A 232 0.00 -16.89 5.45
N PRO A 233 -1.00 -16.83 6.36
CA PRO A 233 -2.39 -16.63 5.98
C PRO A 233 -2.65 -15.29 5.29
N VAL A 234 -1.95 -14.23 5.71
CA VAL A 234 -2.03 -12.90 5.09
C VAL A 234 -1.51 -12.96 3.64
N VAL A 235 -0.36 -13.59 3.43
CA VAL A 235 0.22 -13.80 2.10
C VAL A 235 -0.69 -14.66 1.23
N ALA A 236 -1.22 -15.77 1.76
CA ALA A 236 -2.17 -16.62 1.05
C ALA A 236 -3.42 -15.85 0.60
N HIS A 237 -3.95 -14.98 1.46
CA HIS A 237 -5.09 -14.14 1.13
C HIS A 237 -4.75 -13.06 0.10
N CYS A 238 -3.53 -12.51 0.10
CA CYS A 238 -3.08 -11.61 -0.96
C CYS A 238 -2.96 -12.32 -2.31
N MET A 239 -2.57 -13.60 -2.31
CA MET A 239 -2.43 -14.40 -3.53
C MET A 239 -3.78 -14.73 -4.15
N ASN A 240 -4.74 -15.18 -3.34
CA ASN A 240 -5.94 -15.87 -3.84
C ASN A 240 -7.28 -15.36 -3.28
N GLY A 241 -7.26 -14.66 -2.14
CA GLY A 241 -8.48 -14.31 -1.37
C GLY A 241 -9.28 -13.16 -1.97
N ASP A 242 -10.58 -13.18 -1.74
CA ASP A 242 -11.51 -12.13 -2.14
C ASP A 242 -11.48 -10.99 -1.10
N LEU A 243 -11.48 -9.73 -1.53
CA LEU A 243 -11.51 -8.61 -0.57
C LEU A 243 -12.84 -8.56 0.21
N ASP A 244 -13.93 -9.10 -0.35
CA ASP A 244 -15.21 -9.16 0.35
C ASP A 244 -15.16 -10.10 1.57
N ASP A 245 -14.20 -11.03 1.65
CA ASP A 245 -13.96 -11.87 2.83
C ASP A 245 -13.48 -11.05 4.06
N LEU A 246 -13.03 -9.80 3.85
CA LEU A 246 -12.49 -8.92 4.88
C LEU A 246 -13.51 -7.89 5.40
N ILE A 247 -14.66 -7.77 4.74
CA ILE A 247 -15.71 -6.79 5.05
C ILE A 247 -16.67 -7.39 6.08
N GLY A 248 -17.03 -6.63 7.13
CA GLY A 248 -17.86 -7.09 8.25
C GLY A 248 -18.52 -5.98 9.04
#